data_AF-A0A6A7YG84-F1
#
_entry.id   AF-A0A6A7YG84-F1
#
_cell.length_a   1.000
_cell.length_b   1.000
_cell.length_c   1.000
_cell.angle_alpha   90.00
_cell.angle_beta   90.00
_cell.angle_gamma   90.00
#
_symmetry.space_group_name_H-M   'P 1'
#
loop_
_entity.id
_entity.type
_entity.pdbx_description
1 polymer ?
#
loop_
_entity_poly.entity_id
_entity_poly.type
_entity_poly.pdbx_seq_one_letter_code
_entity_poly.pdbx_strand_id
1 'polypeptide(L)' 'MTHTPEYEQNLEHTDELLRCALATAYASADNLQGLNRDVALAVVHLIHQVKASVDKLLTG' A
#
# COMPACT_ATOMS: atom_id res chain seq x y z
N MET A 1 22.42 -18.67 -13.58
CA MET A 1 21.86 -18.70 -12.21
C MET A 1 20.92 -17.51 -12.13
N THR A 2 19.62 -17.77 -12.28
CA THR A 2 18.56 -16.76 -12.43
C THR A 2 18.24 -16.17 -11.05
N HIS A 3 18.66 -14.92 -10.82
CA HIS A 3 18.47 -14.16 -9.59
C HIS A 3 17.06 -13.54 -9.49
N THR A 4 16.05 -14.30 -9.87
CA THR A 4 14.65 -13.86 -9.92
C THR A 4 13.88 -13.95 -8.59
N PRO A 5 14.18 -14.84 -7.61
CA PRO A 5 13.30 -15.01 -6.44
C PRO A 5 13.34 -13.83 -5.47
N GLU A 6 14.45 -13.10 -5.37
CA GLU A 6 14.54 -11.94 -4.48
C GLU A 6 13.70 -10.76 -4.95
N TYR A 7 13.52 -10.60 -6.27
CA TYR A 7 12.69 -9.53 -6.81
C TYR A 7 11.20 -9.78 -6.52
N GLU A 8 10.72 -10.98 -6.83
CA GLU A 8 9.34 -11.39 -6.55
C GLU A 8 9.06 -11.35 -5.04
N GLN A 9 9.95 -11.90 -4.21
CA GLN A 9 9.81 -11.87 -2.75
C GLN A 9 9.82 -10.43 -2.18
N ASN A 10 10.63 -9.53 -2.74
CA ASN A 10 10.62 -8.12 -2.34
C ASN A 10 9.33 -7.40 -2.75
N LEU A 11 8.75 -7.72 -3.92
CA LEU A 11 7.46 -7.19 -4.34
C LEU A 11 6.32 -7.70 -3.47
N GLU A 12 6.30 -9.00 -3.15
CA GLU A 12 5.32 -9.61 -2.24
C GLU A 12 5.42 -8.98 -0.83
N HIS A 13 6.63 -8.81 -0.30
CA HIS A 13 6.84 -8.14 0.97
C HIS A 13 6.39 -6.68 0.93
N THR A 14 6.65 -5.98 -0.17
CA THR A 14 6.17 -4.61 -0.37
C THR A 14 4.63 -4.55 -0.40
N ASP A 15 3.97 -5.50 -1.05
CA ASP A 15 2.51 -5.59 -1.06
C ASP A 15 1.93 -5.79 0.34
N GLU A 16 2.54 -6.66 1.14
CA GLU A 16 2.14 -6.87 2.53
C GLU A 16 2.31 -5.60 3.38
N LEU A 17 3.43 -4.90 3.23
CA LEU A 17 3.65 -3.61 3.89
C LEU A 17 2.60 -2.57 3.48
N LEU A 18 2.22 -2.51 2.20
CA LEU A 18 1.18 -1.60 1.71
C LEU A 18 -0.19 -1.94 2.30
N ARG A 19 -0.54 -3.22 2.47
CA ARG A 19 -1.78 -3.63 3.17
C ARG A 19 -1.78 -3.19 4.63
N CYS A 20 -0.66 -3.36 5.33
CA CYS A 20 -0.51 -2.89 6.71
C CYS A 20 -0.62 -1.36 6.82
N ALA A 21 0.02 -0.63 5.92
CA ALA A 21 -0.07 0.83 5.86
C ALA A 21 -1.51 1.30 5.60
N LEU A 22 -2.23 0.61 4.71
CA LEU A 22 -3.63 0.89 4.39
C LEU A 22 -4.52 0.69 5.62
N ALA A 23 -4.40 -0.44 6.32
CA ALA A 23 -5.15 -0.73 7.54
C ALA A 23 -4.89 0.34 8.61
N THR A 24 -3.63 0.75 8.77
CA THR A 24 -3.23 1.79 9.74
C THR A 24 -3.82 3.16 9.36
N ALA A 25 -3.79 3.53 8.08
CA ALA A 25 -4.35 4.79 7.60
C ALA A 25 -5.88 4.84 7.75
N TYR A 26 -6.57 3.74 7.47
CA TYR A 26 -8.01 3.62 7.72
C TYR A 26 -8.34 3.72 9.20
N ALA A 27 -7.64 2.98 10.06
CA ALA A 27 -7.83 3.06 11.51
C ALA A 27 -7.57 4.47 12.05
N SER A 28 -6.56 5.16 11.50
CA SER A 28 -6.27 6.56 11.86
C SER A 28 -7.38 7.50 11.40
N ALA A 29 -7.97 7.27 10.24
CA ALA A 29 -9.06 8.09 9.70
C ALA A 29 -10.38 7.92 10.48
N ASP A 30 -10.61 6.75 11.08
CA ASP A 30 -11.89 6.39 11.69
C ASP A 30 -12.32 7.35 12.80
N ASN A 31 -11.36 7.75 13.65
CA ASN A 31 -11.58 8.67 14.76
C ASN A 31 -11.33 10.17 14.40
N LEU A 32 -11.07 10.47 13.13
CA LEU A 32 -10.88 11.83 12.64
C LEU A 32 -12.14 12.36 11.94
N GLN A 33 -12.27 13.69 11.93
CA GLN A 33 -13.38 14.44 11.34
C GLN A 33 -12.83 15.63 10.53
N GLY A 34 -13.63 16.10 9.55
CA GLY A 34 -13.27 17.23 8.70
C GLY A 34 -11.95 17.04 7.96
N LEU A 35 -11.17 18.12 7.82
CA LEU A 35 -9.94 18.15 7.04
C LEU A 35 -8.92 17.06 7.43
N ASN A 36 -8.80 16.73 8.72
CA ASN A 36 -7.86 15.71 9.17
C ASN A 36 -8.25 14.31 8.68
N ARG A 37 -9.56 14.02 8.61
CA ARG A 37 -10.07 12.78 8.01
C ARG A 37 -9.80 12.76 6.51
N ASP A 38 -10.00 13.88 5.84
CA ASP A 38 -9.76 14.00 4.39
C ASP A 38 -8.29 13.75 4.05
N VAL A 39 -7.36 14.28 4.86
CA VAL A 39 -5.91 14.02 4.71
C VAL A 39 -5.58 12.54 4.94
N ALA A 40 -6.13 11.91 5.97
CA ALA A 40 -5.92 10.49 6.23
C ALA A 40 -6.46 9.60 5.08
N LEU A 41 -7.62 9.96 4.52
CA LEU A 41 -8.19 9.28 3.35
C LEU A 41 -7.40 9.56 2.06
N ALA A 42 -6.78 10.73 1.93
CA ALA A 42 -5.85 11.00 0.83
C ALA A 42 -4.63 10.07 0.89
N VAL A 43 -4.09 9.80 2.09
CA VAL A 43 -3.01 8.82 2.27
C VAL A 43 -3.45 7.42 1.85
N VAL A 44 -4.66 6.98 2.25
CA VAL A 44 -5.27 5.72 1.78
C VAL A 44 -5.28 5.66 0.25
N HIS A 45 -5.72 6.73 -0.40
CA HIS A 45 -5.77 6.79 -1.87
C HIS A 45 -4.38 6.67 -2.50
N LEU A 46 -3.38 7.36 -1.96
CA LEU A 46 -1.99 7.26 -2.43
C LEU A 46 -1.45 5.83 -2.28
N ILE A 47 -1.71 5.17 -1.15
CA ILE A 47 -1.30 3.77 -0.92
C ILE A 47 -1.94 2.84 -1.95
N HIS A 48 -3.23 3.03 -2.28
CA HIS A 48 -3.89 2.26 -3.33
C HIS A 48 -3.26 2.44 -4.71
N GLN A 49 -2.85 3.65 -5.07
CA GLN A 49 -2.16 3.89 -6.35
C GLN A 49 -0.80 3.19 -6.43
N VAL A 50 -0.04 3.20 -5.33
CA VAL A 50 1.24 2.48 -5.24
C VAL A 50 0.99 0.98 -5.33
N LYS A 51 0.00 0.45 -4.60
CA LYS A 51 -0.35 -0.97 -4.64
C LYS A 51 -0.74 -1.42 -6.05
N ALA A 52 -1.56 -0.65 -6.76
CA ALA A 52 -1.92 -0.95 -8.14
C ALA A 52 -0.70 -0.94 -9.09
N SER A 53 0.36 -0.21 -8.75
CA SER A 53 1.61 -0.22 -9.51
C SER A 53 2.45 -1.46 -9.17
N VAL A 54 2.49 -1.89 -7.91
CA VAL A 54 3.15 -3.14 -7.46
C VAL A 54 2.44 -4.37 -8.03
N ASP A 55 1.11 -4.42 -7.99
CA ASP A 55 0.33 -5.53 -8.55
C ASP A 55 0.61 -5.72 -10.06
N LYS A 56 0.82 -4.62 -10.80
CA LYS A 56 1.21 -4.70 -12.23
C LYS A 56 2.62 -5.28 -12.42
N LEU A 57 3.53 -5.07 -11.49
CA LEU A 57 4.88 -5.65 -11.52
C LEU A 57 4.88 -7.13 -11.13
N LEU A 58 3.94 -7.56 -10.27
CA LEU A 58 3.76 -8.95 -9.86
C LEU A 58 3.01 -9.80 -10.91
N THR A 59 2.09 -9.20 -11.66
CA THR A 59 1.24 -9.89 -12.64
C THR A 59 1.77 -9.78 -14.07
N GLY A 60 2.86 -9.03 -14.29
CA GLY A 60 3.50 -8.82 -15.59
C GLY A 60 4.61 -9.82 -15.86
#